data_AF-A0A847LAQ4-F1
#
_entry.id   AF-A0A847LAQ4-F1
#
_cell.length_a   1.000
_cell.length_b   1.000
_cell.length_c   1.000
_cell.angle_alpha   90.00
_cell.angle_beta   90.00
_cell.angle_gamma   90.00
#
_symmetry.space_group_name_H-M   'P 1'
#
loop_
_entity.id
_entity.type
_entity.pdbx_description
1 polymer ?
#
loop_
_entity_poly.entity_id
_entity_poly.type
_entity_poly.pdbx_seq_one_letter_code
_entity_poly.pdbx_strand_id
1 'polypeptide(L)' 'MDKLKAYWRDFSRYLMEVWIEVRPQKGRVVWPTVDNIKLSTKVVIVSSLGIGVFIGVLDILFGEILKLIIGKGAI' A
#
# COMPACT_ATOMS: atom_id res chain seq x y z
N MET A 1 -31.20 -27.45 5.21
CA MET A 1 -30.28 -27.32 4.05
C MET A 1 -30.75 -26.26 3.05
N ASP A 2 -32.03 -25.90 3.02
CA ASP A 2 -32.59 -24.95 2.04
C ASP A 2 -32.21 -23.49 2.29
N LYS A 3 -32.11 -23.09 3.56
CA LYS A 3 -31.60 -21.74 3.91
C LYS A 3 -30.16 -21.52 3.43
N LEU A 4 -29.30 -22.54 3.55
CA LEU A 4 -27.91 -22.46 3.09
C LEU A 4 -27.83 -22.32 1.57
N LYS A 5 -28.64 -23.08 0.83
CA LYS A 5 -28.74 -22.95 -0.63
C LYS A 5 -29.29 -21.57 -1.04
N ALA A 6 -30.25 -21.02 -0.29
CA ALA A 6 -30.77 -19.67 -0.53
C ALA A 6 -29.68 -18.61 -0.33
N TYR A 7 -28.95 -18.63 0.79
CA TYR A 7 -27.82 -17.74 1.03
C TYR A 7 -26.76 -17.84 -0.06
N TRP A 8 -26.42 -19.05 -0.49
CA TRP A 8 -25.42 -19.25 -1.55
C TRP A 8 -25.88 -18.68 -2.90
N ARG A 9 -27.17 -18.82 -3.21
CA ARG A 9 -27.77 -18.24 -4.42
C ARG A 9 -27.73 -16.71 -4.39
N ASP A 10 -28.04 -16.11 -3.25
CA ASP A 10 -28.08 -14.65 -3.13
C ASP A 10 -26.66 -14.06 -3.14
N PHE A 11 -25.70 -14.72 -2.47
CA PHE A 11 -24.29 -14.33 -2.50
C PHE A 11 -23.67 -14.44 -3.90
N SER A 12 -23.92 -15.54 -4.62
CA SER A 12 -23.42 -15.69 -5.99
C SER A 12 -24.02 -14.67 -6.95
N ARG A 13 -25.30 -14.32 -6.78
CA ARG A 13 -25.94 -13.22 -7.51
C ARG A 13 -25.25 -11.89 -7.23
N TYR A 14 -25.01 -11.58 -5.96
CA TYR A 14 -24.32 -10.35 -5.57
C TYR A 14 -22.90 -10.27 -6.18
N LEU A 15 -22.12 -11.35 -6.10
CA LEU A 15 -20.79 -11.38 -6.73
C LEU A 15 -20.86 -11.22 -8.25
N MET A 16 -21.89 -11.78 -8.90
CA MET A 16 -22.10 -11.61 -10.33
C MET A 16 -22.39 -10.14 -10.68
N GLU A 17 -23.23 -9.46 -9.90
CA GLU A 17 -23.54 -8.03 -10.07
C GLU A 17 -22.29 -7.17 -9.89
N VAL A 18 -21.50 -7.43 -8.83
CA VAL A 18 -20.22 -6.76 -8.60
C VAL A 18 -19.27 -6.99 -9.78
N TRP A 19 -19.14 -8.22 -10.26
CA TRP A 19 -18.27 -8.54 -11.39
C TRP A 19 -18.66 -7.81 -12.67
N ILE A 20 -19.96 -7.68 -12.96
CA ILE A 20 -20.48 -6.92 -14.10
C ILE A 20 -20.08 -5.45 -13.98
N GLU A 21 -20.18 -4.88 -12.78
CA GLU A 21 -19.85 -3.47 -12.54
C GLU A 21 -18.35 -3.22 -12.69
N VAL A 22 -17.49 -4.09 -12.14
CA VAL A 22 -16.03 -3.90 -12.08
C VAL A 22 -15.28 -4.42 -13.31
N ARG A 23 -15.95 -5.09 -14.26
CA ARG A 23 -15.27 -5.77 -15.38
C ARG A 23 -14.36 -4.80 -16.16
N PRO A 24 -13.08 -5.16 -16.42
CA PRO A 24 -12.11 -4.22 -16.99
C PRO A 24 -12.43 -3.60 -18.35
N GLN A 25 -13.24 -4.27 -19.17
CA GLN A 25 -13.47 -3.90 -20.57
C GLN A 25 -14.82 -3.20 -20.81
N LYS A 26 -15.82 -3.48 -19.96
CA LYS A 26 -17.22 -3.08 -20.15
C LYS A 26 -17.93 -2.70 -18.85
N GLY A 27 -17.18 -2.72 -17.73
CA GLY A 27 -17.68 -2.30 -16.44
C GLY A 27 -17.99 -0.82 -16.44
N ARG A 28 -18.82 -0.38 -15.50
CA ARG A 28 -19.25 1.01 -15.40
C ARG A 28 -18.25 1.86 -14.62
N VAL A 29 -17.28 1.23 -13.97
CA VAL A 29 -16.22 1.91 -13.21
C VAL A 29 -14.95 2.06 -14.05
N VAL A 30 -14.27 3.19 -13.86
CA VAL A 30 -13.04 3.52 -14.57
C VAL A 30 -11.85 2.99 -13.75
N TRP A 31 -11.35 1.80 -14.10
CA TRP A 31 -10.10 1.30 -13.54
C TRP A 31 -8.91 1.89 -14.30
N PRO A 32 -7.82 2.26 -13.59
CA PRO A 32 -6.58 2.65 -14.24
C PRO A 32 -6.01 1.48 -15.04
N THR A 33 -5.38 1.78 -16.17
CA THR A 33 -4.65 0.79 -16.95
C THR A 33 -3.42 0.29 -16.17
N VAL A 34 -2.92 -0.88 -16.54
CA VAL A 34 -1.70 -1.45 -15.95
C VAL A 34 -0.53 -0.47 -16.01
N ASP A 35 -0.43 0.31 -17.09
CA ASP A 35 0.65 1.29 -17.25
C ASP A 35 0.50 2.49 -16.31
N ASN A 36 -0.74 2.95 -16.06
CA ASN A 36 -1.00 3.98 -15.04
C ASN A 36 -0.61 3.48 -13.63
N ILE A 37 -0.90 2.21 -13.32
CA ILE A 37 -0.55 1.60 -12.04
C ILE A 37 0.97 1.49 -11.87
N LYS A 38 1.71 1.06 -12.91
CA LYS A 38 3.18 0.95 -12.86
C LYS A 38 3.84 2.29 -12.51
N LEU A 39 3.36 3.39 -13.08
CA LEU A 39 3.90 4.71 -12.80
C LEU A 39 3.70 5.09 -11.33
N SER A 40 2.46 4.98 -10.83
CA SER A 40 2.14 5.29 -9.43
C SER A 40 2.92 4.40 -8.45
N THR A 41 3.03 3.10 -8.72
CA THR A 41 3.80 2.17 -7.90
C THR A 41 5.29 2.53 -7.89
N LYS A 42 5.87 2.91 -9.04
CA LYS A 42 7.26 3.35 -9.12
C LYS A 42 7.51 4.59 -8.26
N VAL A 43 6.60 5.57 -8.31
CA VAL A 43 6.69 6.78 -7.48
C VAL A 43 6.69 6.44 -6.00
N VAL A 44 5.77 5.57 -5.56
CA VAL A 44 5.69 5.13 -4.17
C VAL A 44 7.00 4.46 -3.74
N ILE A 45 7.51 3.50 -4.52
CA ILE A 45 8.77 2.81 -4.22
C ILE A 45 9.93 3.80 -4.04
N VAL A 46 10.08 4.74 -4.98
CA VAL A 46 11.17 5.74 -4.93
C VAL A 46 10.99 6.66 -3.72
N SER A 47 9.78 7.11 -3.42
CA SER A 47 9.51 7.97 -2.27
C SER A 47 9.77 7.26 -0.93
N SER A 48 9.33 6.01 -0.79
CA SER A 48 9.53 5.22 0.43
C SER A 48 11.01 4.93 0.68
N LEU A 49 11.76 4.58 -0.37
CA LEU A 49 13.21 4.41 -0.27
C LEU A 49 13.92 5.72 0.07
N GLY A 50 13.53 6.83 -0.57
CA GLY A 50 14.09 8.15 -0.29
C GLY A 50 13.88 8.58 1.17
N ILE A 51 12.67 8.40 1.70
CA ILE A 51 12.36 8.67 3.11
C ILE A 51 13.15 7.72 4.02
N GLY A 52 13.21 6.44 3.69
CA GLY A 52 13.97 5.46 4.48
C GLY A 52 15.46 5.81 4.58
N VAL A 53 16.08 6.21 3.46
CA VAL A 53 17.47 6.68 3.45
C VAL A 53 17.61 7.96 4.28
N PHE A 54 16.70 8.92 4.13
CA PHE A 54 16.73 10.16 4.89
C PHE A 54 16.67 9.91 6.41
N ILE A 55 15.74 9.08 6.87
CA ILE A 55 15.63 8.70 8.28
C ILE A 55 16.91 8.01 8.75
N GLY A 56 17.42 7.02 7.99
CA GLY A 56 18.65 6.31 8.37
C GLY A 56 19.87 7.23 8.49
N VAL A 57 19.99 8.25 7.63
CA VAL A 57 21.06 9.27 7.74
C VAL A 57 20.90 10.09 9.01
N LEU A 58 19.67 10.51 9.33
CA LEU A 58 19.40 11.25 10.56
C LEU A 58 19.72 10.43 11.81
N ASP A 59 19.37 9.15 11.83
CA ASP A 59 19.66 8.25 12.95
C ASP A 59 21.16 8.16 13.21
N ILE A 60 21.98 8.03 12.15
CA ILE A 60 23.44 8.02 12.25
C ILE A 60 23.94 9.36 12.77
N LEU A 61 23.49 10.47 12.18
CA LEU A 61 23.93 11.82 12.55
C LEU A 61 23.62 12.14 14.01
N PHE A 62 22.39 11.87 14.46
CA PHE A 62 22.01 12.07 15.85
C PHE A 62 22.75 11.11 16.79
N GLY A 63 23.02 9.88 16.36
CA GLY A 63 23.85 8.94 17.10
C GLY A 63 25.26 9.49 17.38
N GLU A 64 25.91 10.08 16.38
CA GLU A 64 27.24 10.69 16.55
C GLU A 64 27.19 11.95 17.42
N ILE A 65 26.17 12.79 17.25
CA ILE A 65 25.97 13.98 18.11
C ILE A 65 25.79 13.55 19.57
N LEU A 66 24.97 12.54 19.84
CA LEU A 66 24.74 12.00 21.18
C LEU A 66 26.04 11.45 21.79
N LYS A 67 26.85 10.71 21.02
CA LYS A 67 28.16 10.23 21.47
C LYS A 67 29.09 11.38 21.84
N LEU A 68 29.11 12.47 21.08
CA LEU A 68 29.95 13.64 21.37
C LEU A 68 29.52 14.37 22.64
N ILE A 69 28.21 14.47 22.89
CA ILE A 69 27.66 15.17 24.06
C ILE A 69 27.80 14.30 25.32
N ILE A 70 27.36 13.05 25.26
CA ILE A 70 27.34 12.13 26.42
C ILE A 70 28.74 11.55 26.67
N GLY A 71 29.48 11.19 25.62
CA GLY A 71 30.83 10.63 25.73
C GLY A 71 31.86 11.62 26.27
N LYS A 72 31.61 12.94 26.20
CA LYS A 72 32.41 13.95 26.90
C LYS A 72 32.01 14.16 28.37
N GLY A 73 30.84 13.68 28.80
CA GLY A 73 30.37 13.79 30.18
C GLY A 73 30.62 12.56 31.06
N ALA A 74 31.16 11.49 30.49
CA ALA A 74 31.48 10.22 31.18
C ALA A 74 32.99 10.02 31.42
N ILE A 75 33.78 11.09 31.36
CA ILE A 75 35.19 11.14 31.81
C ILE A 75 35.27 12.08 33.01
#